data_AF-A0A4R6RBC7-F1
#
_entry.id   AF-A0A4R6RBC7-F1
#
_cell.length_a   1.000
_cell.length_b   1.000
_cell.length_c   1.000
_cell.angle_alpha   90.00
_cell.angle_beta   90.00
_cell.angle_gamma   90.00
#
_symmetry.space_group_name_H-M   'P 1'
#
loop_
_entity.id
_entity.type
_entity.pdbx_description
1 polymer ?
#
loop_
_entity_poly.entity_id
_entity_poly.type
_entity_poly.pdbx_seq_one_letter_code
_entity_poly.pdbx_strand_id
1 'polypeptide(L)'
;MRTWTLVAGALAAAASGSAPAEAAADRLAFFGGLRITAVSSVCTAEEVASVGDTALVVFQRDLRSGTTRDNIRMGFGLSDYSFVAVDAAGDRAAFRAAGKAQGVYIFSRGNTGSQESSYSNFVMTPSKIAATTPTVKISGKIGNFDAEGCTVTFEAMTIRRPD
;
A
#
# COMPACT_ATOMS: atom_id res chain seq x y z
N MET A 1 29.37 -52.80 -52.05
CA MET A 1 29.95 -51.50 -51.66
C MET A 1 28.95 -50.83 -50.72
N ARG A 2 29.29 -50.65 -49.44
CA ARG A 2 28.42 -50.05 -48.41
C ARG A 2 28.81 -48.59 -48.23
N THR A 3 27.92 -47.68 -48.60
CA THR A 3 28.09 -46.23 -48.46
C THR A 3 27.65 -45.81 -47.06
N TRP A 4 28.55 -45.27 -46.26
CA TRP A 4 28.27 -44.71 -44.94
C TRP A 4 28.04 -43.20 -45.07
N THR A 5 26.82 -42.75 -44.80
CA THR A 5 26.49 -41.32 -44.78
C THR A 5 26.69 -40.78 -43.37
N LEU A 6 27.75 -40.00 -43.17
CA LEU A 6 27.97 -39.19 -41.96
C LEU A 6 27.05 -37.97 -42.03
N VAL A 7 26.01 -37.94 -41.19
CA VAL A 7 25.19 -36.73 -41.01
C VAL A 7 25.77 -35.92 -39.86
N ALA A 8 26.27 -34.73 -40.20
CA ALA A 8 26.84 -33.75 -39.29
C ALA A 8 25.78 -33.26 -38.28
N GLY A 9 26.12 -33.33 -36.99
CA GLY A 9 25.32 -32.77 -35.92
C GLY A 9 25.38 -31.24 -35.95
N ALA A 10 24.22 -30.60 -36.09
CA ALA A 10 24.06 -29.17 -35.86
C ALA A 10 23.84 -28.94 -34.35
N LEU A 11 24.87 -28.44 -33.66
CA LEU A 11 24.69 -27.79 -32.36
C LEU A 11 23.98 -26.45 -32.61
N ALA A 12 22.67 -26.42 -32.44
CA ALA A 12 21.93 -25.16 -32.35
C ALA A 12 22.29 -24.51 -31.01
N ALA A 13 22.96 -23.35 -31.08
CA ALA A 13 23.23 -22.50 -29.94
C ALA A 13 21.90 -22.13 -29.27
N ALA A 14 21.69 -22.61 -28.05
CA ALA A 14 20.62 -22.13 -27.19
C ALA A 14 20.90 -20.65 -26.92
N ALA A 15 20.16 -19.78 -27.59
CA ALA A 15 20.11 -18.37 -27.25
C ALA A 15 19.59 -18.28 -25.81
N SER A 16 20.50 -18.08 -24.87
CA SER A 16 20.21 -17.57 -23.55
C SER A 16 19.64 -16.17 -23.70
N GLY A 17 18.35 -16.11 -24.07
CA GLY A 17 17.55 -14.91 -24.00
C GLY A 17 17.58 -14.45 -22.56
N SER A 18 18.25 -13.34 -22.33
CA SER A 18 18.16 -12.58 -21.10
C SER A 18 16.68 -12.42 -20.77
N ALA A 19 16.27 -13.00 -19.63
CA ALA A 19 14.96 -12.74 -19.07
C ALA A 19 14.77 -11.21 -19.01
N PRO A 20 13.63 -10.66 -19.44
CA PRO A 20 13.39 -9.23 -19.36
C PRO A 20 13.56 -8.81 -17.90
N ALA A 21 14.48 -7.87 -17.65
CA ALA A 21 14.64 -7.23 -16.36
C ALA A 21 13.27 -6.71 -15.93
N GLU A 22 12.80 -7.24 -14.79
CA GLU A 22 11.42 -7.17 -14.33
C GLU A 22 10.87 -5.75 -14.27
N ALA A 23 9.60 -5.62 -14.63
CA ALA A 23 8.72 -4.49 -14.35
C ALA A 23 8.44 -4.31 -12.82
N ALA A 24 9.47 -4.47 -11.98
CA ALA A 24 9.43 -4.27 -10.54
C ALA A 24 9.50 -2.78 -10.14
N ALA A 25 9.86 -1.89 -11.07
CA ALA A 25 9.95 -0.45 -10.83
C ALA A 25 8.59 0.24 -10.62
N ASP A 26 7.49 -0.43 -11.00
CA ASP A 26 6.17 0.19 -11.07
C ASP A 26 5.37 0.11 -9.77
N ARG A 27 5.79 -0.71 -8.81
CA ARG A 27 5.10 -0.81 -7.51
C ARG A 27 6.07 -0.49 -6.39
N LEU A 28 5.80 0.62 -5.72
CA LEU A 28 6.59 1.06 -4.59
C LEU A 28 5.91 0.69 -3.29
N ALA A 29 6.70 0.25 -2.32
CA ALA A 29 6.27 0.03 -0.95
C ALA A 29 7.20 0.78 0.00
N PHE A 30 6.62 1.46 0.98
CA PHE A 30 7.30 2.21 2.02
C PHE A 30 6.84 1.71 3.38
N PHE A 31 7.78 1.50 4.29
CA PHE A 31 7.57 0.94 5.61
C PHE A 31 8.05 1.90 6.69
N GLY A 32 7.38 1.91 7.83
CA GLY A 32 7.80 2.69 8.99
C GLY A 32 6.74 2.70 10.08
N GLY A 33 6.70 3.79 10.85
CA GLY A 33 5.69 3.99 11.89
C GLY A 33 4.83 5.22 11.62
N LEU A 34 3.56 5.17 12.03
CA LEU A 34 2.71 6.35 12.14
C LEU A 34 2.30 6.57 13.60
N ARG A 35 2.27 7.82 14.02
CA ARG A 35 1.79 8.23 15.34
C ARG A 35 0.36 8.73 15.23
N ILE A 36 -0.48 8.30 16.15
CA ILE A 36 -1.84 8.81 16.30
C ILE A 36 -1.81 10.11 17.08
N THR A 37 -2.41 11.15 16.50
CA THR A 37 -2.39 12.51 17.05
C THR A 37 -3.77 12.94 17.55
N ALA A 38 -4.85 12.36 17.03
CA ALA A 38 -6.20 12.58 17.53
C ALA A 38 -7.11 11.39 17.22
N VAL A 39 -8.08 11.14 18.08
CA VAL A 39 -9.08 10.07 17.97
C VAL A 39 -10.43 10.65 18.40
N SER A 40 -11.51 10.38 17.67
CA SER A 40 -12.84 10.82 18.09
C SER A 40 -13.35 9.96 19.25
N SER A 41 -14.21 10.52 20.09
CA SER A 41 -14.83 9.79 21.21
C SER A 41 -15.77 8.65 20.78
N VAL A 42 -16.12 8.57 19.49
CA VAL A 42 -16.95 7.51 18.91
C VAL A 42 -16.18 6.21 18.71
N CYS A 43 -14.85 6.30 18.64
CA CYS A 43 -13.96 5.14 18.57
C CYS A 43 -14.01 4.38 19.90
N THR A 44 -14.87 3.36 19.97
CA THR A 44 -15.21 2.64 21.20
C THR A 44 -14.72 1.20 21.19
N ALA A 45 -14.23 0.68 20.06
CA ALA A 45 -13.65 -0.65 20.05
C ALA A 45 -12.31 -0.64 20.80
N GLU A 46 -12.10 -1.68 21.61
CA GLU A 46 -10.92 -1.86 22.48
C GLU A 46 -9.60 -1.93 21.68
N GLU A 47 -9.71 -2.15 20.36
CA GLU A 47 -8.62 -2.34 19.41
C GLU A 47 -8.38 -1.09 18.52
N VAL A 48 -9.07 0.03 18.78
CA VAL A 48 -8.77 1.31 18.10
C VAL A 48 -7.58 1.98 18.72
N ALA A 49 -6.75 2.56 17.87
CA ALA A 49 -5.58 3.30 18.26
C ALA A 49 -5.92 4.49 19.17
N SER A 50 -5.22 4.61 20.28
CA SER A 50 -5.29 5.74 21.21
C SER A 50 -4.34 6.86 20.79
N VAL A 51 -4.60 8.09 21.26
CA VAL A 51 -3.68 9.21 21.02
C VAL A 51 -2.32 8.90 21.65
N GLY A 52 -1.26 9.01 20.85
CA GLY A 52 0.10 8.65 21.25
C GLY A 52 0.54 7.26 20.78
N ASP A 53 -0.39 6.39 20.38
CA ASP A 53 -0.04 5.08 19.85
C ASP A 53 0.76 5.20 18.55
N THR A 54 1.58 4.18 18.31
CA THR A 54 2.34 4.03 17.08
C THR A 54 1.88 2.78 16.34
N ALA A 55 1.41 2.93 15.11
CA ALA A 55 1.12 1.81 14.20
C ALA A 55 2.34 1.53 13.33
N LEU A 56 2.53 0.26 12.97
CA LEU A 56 3.35 -0.09 11.82
C LEU A 56 2.58 0.28 10.56
N VAL A 57 3.25 0.94 9.62
CA VAL A 57 2.62 1.37 8.37
C VAL A 57 3.31 0.78 7.16
N VAL A 58 2.50 0.34 6.20
CA VAL A 58 2.93 0.06 4.83
C VAL A 58 2.14 0.95 3.89
N PHE A 59 2.83 1.86 3.23
CA PHE A 59 2.26 2.63 2.13
C PHE A 59 2.70 2.03 0.80
N GLN A 60 1.74 1.73 -0.07
CA GLN A 60 2.00 1.20 -1.41
C GLN A 60 1.45 2.16 -2.45
N ARG A 61 2.24 2.40 -3.51
CA ARG A 61 1.83 3.18 -4.68
C ARG A 61 2.19 2.43 -5.95
N ASP A 62 1.19 2.26 -6.82
CA ASP A 62 1.38 1.81 -8.20
C ASP A 62 1.67 3.04 -9.08
N LEU A 63 2.79 3.03 -9.80
CA LEU A 63 3.28 4.10 -10.67
C LEU A 63 3.09 3.77 -12.16
N ARG A 64 2.43 2.66 -12.51
CA ARG A 64 2.13 2.37 -13.92
C ARG A 64 1.39 3.55 -14.54
N SER A 65 1.79 3.89 -15.77
CA SER A 65 1.21 5.00 -16.52
C SER A 65 -0.32 4.92 -16.55
N GLY A 66 -0.98 6.02 -16.18
CA GLY A 66 -2.44 6.13 -16.17
C GLY A 66 -3.16 5.50 -14.97
N THR A 67 -2.46 4.84 -14.03
CA THR A 67 -3.10 4.15 -12.91
C THR A 67 -2.39 4.38 -11.57
N THR A 68 -2.28 5.64 -11.13
CA THR A 68 -1.81 5.91 -9.76
C THR A 68 -2.83 5.37 -8.76
N ARG A 69 -2.45 4.31 -8.05
CA ARG A 69 -3.30 3.64 -7.06
C ARG A 69 -2.54 3.52 -5.77
N ASP A 70 -3.19 3.95 -4.69
CA ASP A 70 -2.58 3.95 -3.37
C ASP A 70 -3.27 2.94 -2.44
N ASN A 71 -2.49 2.45 -1.48
CA ASN A 71 -2.98 1.66 -0.36
C ASN A 71 -2.17 2.03 0.89
N ILE A 72 -2.83 2.17 2.01
CA ILE A 72 -2.18 2.32 3.32
C ILE A 72 -2.64 1.18 4.20
N ARG A 73 -1.68 0.45 4.75
CA ARG A 73 -1.93 -0.55 5.78
C ARG A 73 -1.38 -0.07 7.10
N MET A 74 -2.15 -0.22 8.17
CA MET A 74 -1.82 0.20 9.52
C MET A 74 -2.01 -0.99 10.46
N GLY A 75 -0.94 -1.42 11.12
CA GLY A 75 -0.96 -2.50 12.09
C GLY A 75 -0.82 -1.97 13.51
N PHE A 76 -1.76 -2.34 14.39
CA PHE A 76 -1.79 -2.01 15.81
C PHE A 76 -1.85 -3.31 16.62
N GLY A 77 -0.71 -3.75 17.17
CA GLY A 77 -0.67 -4.95 18.00
C GLY A 77 -1.20 -6.20 17.29
N LEU A 78 -2.46 -6.54 17.54
CA LEU A 78 -3.16 -7.70 16.98
C LEU A 78 -4.17 -7.37 15.86
N SER A 79 -4.28 -6.10 15.47
CA SER A 79 -5.25 -5.62 14.49
C SER A 79 -4.55 -5.00 13.29
N ASP A 80 -5.00 -5.34 12.09
CA ASP A 80 -4.50 -4.82 10.82
C ASP A 80 -5.63 -4.15 10.04
N TYR A 81 -5.38 -2.92 9.61
CA TYR A 81 -6.32 -2.13 8.82
C TYR A 81 -5.70 -1.82 7.45
N SER A 82 -6.46 -1.95 6.37
CA SER A 82 -6.05 -1.59 5.01
C SER A 82 -7.04 -0.62 4.42
N PHE A 83 -6.55 0.51 3.91
CA PHE A 83 -7.35 1.57 3.30
C PHE A 83 -6.89 1.80 1.87
N VAL A 84 -7.80 1.55 0.92
CA VAL A 84 -7.58 1.78 -0.50
C VAL A 84 -8.39 2.98 -0.93
N ALA A 85 -7.75 4.05 -1.41
CA ALA A 85 -8.48 5.20 -1.95
C ALA A 85 -9.29 4.78 -3.19
N VAL A 86 -10.51 5.30 -3.29
CA VAL A 86 -11.42 5.05 -4.42
C VAL A 86 -12.00 6.36 -4.96
N ASP A 87 -12.32 6.37 -6.26
CA ASP A 87 -13.01 7.49 -6.89
C ASP A 87 -14.54 7.41 -6.71
N ALA A 88 -15.28 8.29 -7.41
CA ALA A 88 -16.74 8.33 -7.33
C ALA A 88 -17.43 7.08 -7.90
N ALA A 89 -16.76 6.32 -8.78
CA ALA A 89 -17.25 5.06 -9.32
C ALA A 89 -16.87 3.85 -8.44
N GLY A 90 -16.07 4.06 -7.39
CA GLY A 90 -15.55 3.01 -6.53
C GLY A 90 -14.25 2.37 -7.07
N ASP A 91 -13.69 2.91 -8.15
CA ASP A 91 -12.45 2.41 -8.73
C ASP A 91 -11.23 2.87 -7.93
N ARG A 92 -10.20 2.02 -7.87
CA ARG A 92 -8.97 2.32 -7.12
C ARG A 92 -8.31 3.59 -7.64
N ALA A 93 -8.00 4.50 -6.73
CA ALA A 93 -7.43 5.81 -6.99
C ALA A 93 -6.20 6.10 -6.12
N ALA A 94 -5.61 7.27 -6.32
CA ALA A 94 -4.56 7.81 -5.45
C ALA A 94 -5.17 8.60 -4.29
N PHE A 95 -4.52 8.60 -3.12
CA PHE A 95 -4.87 9.52 -2.04
C PHE A 95 -4.60 10.97 -2.49
N ARG A 96 -5.63 11.81 -2.36
CA ARG A 96 -5.57 13.26 -2.55
C ARG A 96 -5.77 13.96 -1.21
N ALA A 97 -6.02 15.27 -1.19
CA ALA A 97 -6.30 16.00 0.06
C ALA A 97 -7.53 15.45 0.81
N ALA A 98 -8.56 15.00 0.09
CA ALA A 98 -9.76 14.36 0.64
C ALA A 98 -10.41 13.40 -0.37
N GLY A 99 -11.25 12.48 0.10
CA GLY A 99 -11.97 11.52 -0.72
C GLY A 99 -12.54 10.34 0.05
N LYS A 100 -12.89 9.27 -0.68
CA LYS A 100 -13.39 8.01 -0.14
C LYS A 100 -12.32 6.93 -0.18
N ALA A 101 -12.38 6.01 0.77
CA ALA A 101 -11.56 4.80 0.77
C ALA A 101 -12.42 3.58 1.07
N GLN A 102 -12.00 2.43 0.57
CA GLN A 102 -12.49 1.14 1.05
C GLN A 102 -11.56 0.66 2.17
N GLY A 103 -12.12 0.55 3.38
CA GLY A 103 -11.46 -0.03 4.54
C GLY A 103 -11.71 -1.54 4.59
N VAL A 104 -10.66 -2.31 4.89
CA VAL A 104 -10.72 -3.72 5.26
C VAL A 104 -9.93 -3.89 6.54
N TYR A 105 -10.49 -4.59 7.51
CA TYR A 105 -9.87 -4.80 8.81
C TYR A 105 -9.85 -6.28 9.18
N ILE A 106 -8.78 -6.66 9.88
CA ILE A 106 -8.54 -7.98 10.40
C ILE A 106 -8.18 -7.81 11.86
N PHE A 107 -8.98 -8.35 12.76
CA PHE A 107 -8.74 -8.32 14.19
C PHE A 107 -8.13 -9.63 14.67
N SER A 108 -7.67 -9.60 15.91
CA SER A 108 -7.26 -10.81 16.62
C SER A 108 -8.37 -11.87 16.54
N ARG A 109 -8.00 -13.15 16.44
CA ARG A 109 -8.93 -14.30 16.35
C ARG A 109 -9.64 -14.47 15.00
N GLY A 110 -9.19 -13.77 13.95
CA GLY A 110 -9.63 -14.01 12.57
C GLY A 110 -10.95 -13.34 12.19
N ASN A 111 -11.45 -12.41 13.02
CA ASN A 111 -12.58 -11.58 12.67
C ASN A 111 -12.16 -10.60 11.58
N THR A 112 -12.91 -10.57 10.48
CA THR A 112 -12.67 -9.65 9.36
C THR A 112 -13.91 -8.84 9.06
N GLY A 113 -13.72 -7.64 8.55
CA GLY A 113 -14.81 -6.87 7.96
C GLY A 113 -14.31 -5.79 7.01
N SER A 114 -15.26 -5.07 6.45
CA SER A 114 -14.98 -4.02 5.47
C SER A 114 -16.02 -2.93 5.57
N GLN A 115 -15.62 -1.68 5.37
CA GLN A 115 -16.54 -0.55 5.35
C GLN A 115 -16.05 0.56 4.43
N GLU A 116 -17.00 1.38 3.96
CA GLU A 116 -16.64 2.64 3.30
C GLU A 116 -16.09 3.61 4.34
N SER A 117 -14.87 4.07 4.10
CA SER A 117 -14.17 5.07 4.89
C SER A 117 -14.09 6.38 4.12
N SER A 118 -13.89 7.47 4.85
CA SER A 118 -13.53 8.76 4.26
C SER A 118 -12.11 9.13 4.67
N TYR A 119 -11.42 9.91 3.85
CA TYR A 119 -10.17 10.52 4.25
C TYR A 119 -10.20 12.03 3.99
N SER A 120 -9.52 12.80 4.84
CA SER A 120 -9.39 14.26 4.71
C SER A 120 -8.08 14.75 5.31
N ASN A 121 -7.70 15.99 4.95
CA ASN A 121 -6.43 16.61 5.32
C ASN A 121 -5.21 15.73 5.02
N PHE A 122 -5.32 14.91 3.97
CA PHE A 122 -4.31 13.92 3.67
C PHE A 122 -3.19 14.58 2.87
N VAL A 123 -2.00 14.62 3.45
CA VAL A 123 -0.82 15.29 2.92
C VAL A 123 0.30 14.28 2.78
N MET A 124 1.01 14.36 1.65
CA MET A 124 2.12 13.48 1.32
C MET A 124 3.33 14.30 0.90
N THR A 125 4.48 14.02 1.50
CA THR A 125 5.75 14.69 1.23
C THR A 125 6.83 13.66 0.89
N PRO A 126 7.43 13.70 -0.31
CA PRO A 126 7.15 14.63 -1.39
C PRO A 126 5.77 14.38 -2.02
N SER A 127 5.15 15.43 -2.58
CA SER A 127 3.85 15.32 -3.26
C SER A 127 3.93 14.50 -4.55
N LYS A 128 5.11 14.47 -5.17
CA LYS A 128 5.42 13.61 -6.32
C LYS A 128 6.35 12.47 -5.86
N ILE A 129 5.82 11.26 -5.89
CA ILE A 129 6.59 10.03 -5.66
C ILE A 129 7.01 9.48 -7.02
N ALA A 130 8.29 9.15 -7.15
CA ALA A 130 8.88 8.50 -8.31
C ALA A 130 9.59 7.21 -7.89
N ALA A 131 10.00 6.40 -8.87
CA ALA A 131 10.72 5.15 -8.63
C ALA A 131 12.02 5.34 -7.82
N THR A 132 12.60 6.54 -7.79
CA THR A 132 13.82 6.86 -7.02
C THR A 132 13.53 7.48 -5.66
N THR A 133 12.27 7.71 -5.29
CA THR A 133 11.91 8.31 -4.00
C THR A 133 12.29 7.37 -2.86
N PRO A 134 13.22 7.75 -1.95
CA PRO A 134 13.70 6.85 -0.91
C PRO A 134 12.76 6.82 0.31
N THR A 135 12.15 7.97 0.61
CA THR A 135 11.33 8.18 1.80
C THR A 135 10.10 9.03 1.50
N VAL A 136 9.06 8.84 2.31
CA VAL A 136 7.80 9.59 2.26
C VAL A 136 7.40 9.95 3.69
N LYS A 137 6.71 11.07 3.85
CA LYS A 137 5.92 11.42 5.04
C LYS A 137 4.46 11.52 4.63
N ILE A 138 3.57 11.02 5.47
CA ILE A 138 2.13 10.99 5.22
C ILE A 138 1.44 11.48 6.48
N SER A 139 0.54 12.44 6.39
CA SER A 139 -0.36 12.77 7.49
C SER A 139 -1.78 12.83 6.97
N GLY A 140 -2.76 12.66 7.86
CA GLY A 140 -4.15 12.75 7.46
C GLY A 140 -5.12 12.27 8.53
N LYS A 141 -6.38 12.27 8.13
CA LYS A 141 -7.52 11.82 8.92
C LYS A 141 -8.26 10.74 8.15
N ILE A 142 -8.58 9.62 8.80
CA ILE A 142 -9.47 8.58 8.28
C ILE A 142 -10.71 8.54 9.15
N GLY A 143 -11.88 8.80 8.54
CA GLY A 143 -13.19 8.64 9.14
C GLY A 143 -13.80 7.29 8.78
N ASN A 144 -14.73 6.83 9.61
CA ASN A 144 -15.21 5.44 9.63
C ASN A 144 -14.01 4.50 9.61
N PHE A 145 -13.16 4.58 10.63
CA PHE A 145 -11.92 3.82 10.71
C PHE A 145 -12.19 2.32 10.97
N ASP A 146 -12.92 2.01 12.04
CA ASP A 146 -13.34 0.68 12.48
C ASP A 146 -14.85 0.59 12.76
N ALA A 147 -15.47 1.74 13.04
CA ALA A 147 -16.90 1.90 13.28
C ALA A 147 -17.40 3.21 12.64
N GLU A 148 -18.70 3.28 12.36
CA GLU A 148 -19.33 4.50 11.83
C GLU A 148 -19.09 5.70 12.76
N GLY A 149 -18.62 6.82 12.21
CA GLY A 149 -18.30 8.02 12.97
C GLY A 149 -16.97 7.98 13.75
N CYS A 150 -16.33 6.81 13.89
CA CYS A 150 -14.98 6.75 14.45
C CYS A 150 -14.00 7.41 13.48
N THR A 151 -13.19 8.32 14.01
CA THR A 151 -12.19 9.01 13.22
C THR A 151 -10.83 9.00 13.90
N VAL A 152 -9.81 8.64 13.13
CA VAL A 152 -8.41 8.62 13.54
C VAL A 152 -7.62 9.64 12.72
N THR A 153 -6.80 10.45 13.40
CA THR A 153 -5.84 11.38 12.78
C THR A 153 -4.43 10.93 13.10
N PHE A 154 -3.58 10.91 12.08
CA PHE A 154 -2.23 10.39 12.19
C PHE A 154 -1.20 11.24 11.47
N GLU A 155 0.04 11.07 11.91
CA GLU A 155 1.23 11.56 11.23
C GLU A 155 2.24 10.41 11.15
N ALA A 156 2.57 10.01 9.93
CA ALA A 156 3.65 9.08 9.66
C ALA A 156 4.98 9.73 10.02
N MET A 157 5.74 9.07 10.89
CA MET A 157 7.17 9.27 10.94
C MET A 157 7.74 8.92 9.56
N THR A 158 8.87 9.50 9.16
CA THR A 158 9.47 9.24 7.85
C THR A 158 9.49 7.73 7.54
N ILE A 159 8.74 7.31 6.52
CA ILE A 159 8.69 5.92 6.06
C ILE A 159 9.62 5.75 4.87
N ARG A 160 10.25 4.57 4.77
CA ARG A 160 11.34 4.31 3.82
C ARG A 160 11.05 3.08 2.97
N ARG A 161 11.62 3.02 1.77
CA ARG A 161 11.63 1.79 0.99
C ARG A 161 12.48 0.72 1.70
N PRO A 162 12.09 -0.56 1.62
CA PRO A 162 13.02 -1.64 1.90
C PRO A 162 14.08 -1.62 0.78
N ASP A 163 15.33 -1.68 1.19
CA ASP A 163 16.51 -1.79 0.33
C ASP A 163 16.57 -3.14 -0.40
#